data_AF-A0A816GUB4-F1
#
_entry.id   AF-A0A816GUB4-F1
#
_cell.length_a   1.000
_cell.length_b   1.000
_cell.length_c   1.000
_cell.angle_alpha   90.00
_cell.angle_beta   90.00
_cell.angle_gamma   90.00
#
_symmetry.space_group_name_H-M   'P 1'
#
loop_
_entity.id
_entity.type
_entity.pdbx_description
1 polymer ?
#
loop_
_entity_poly.entity_id
_entity_poly.type
_entity_poly.pdbx_seq_one_letter_code
_entity_poly.pdbx_strand_id
1 'polypeptide(L)'
;SPLSPQGKAYGDALADYMDAENIPDLIVWTSQMQRTIQTASKIDAPKEQWKALNEINAGICEGLTYFEIGERYPDEFSARDQGKYYYRYPGGESYQDLVARLEPVIMELERAENVLVVCHQAVARCILAYFLNKDAEDLPYTKVPLHTVIKLTPMAYGCLMECIPLNIDAVNTHREKPKNCRPDRTLSEALNEFLEEPADTNKVRTKSEIVYRSGGTKIETVDADGNRVEDYAGGANSDPSFI
;
A
#
# COMPACT_ATOMS: atom_id res chain seq x y z
N SER A 1 9.44 7.12 -12.01
CA SER A 1 8.73 7.90 -13.03
C SER A 1 8.03 9.10 -12.40
N PRO A 2 7.80 10.18 -13.17
CA PRO A 2 6.94 11.30 -12.77
C PRO A 2 5.46 10.90 -12.78
N LEU A 3 4.58 11.74 -12.24
CA LEU A 3 3.12 11.55 -12.26
C LEU A 3 2.53 11.63 -13.69
N SER A 4 1.52 10.80 -13.95
CA SER A 4 0.65 10.87 -15.12
C SER A 4 -0.33 12.04 -14.98
N PRO A 5 -1.07 12.42 -16.04
CA PRO A 5 -2.14 13.41 -15.92
C PRO A 5 -3.16 13.06 -14.83
N GLN A 6 -3.59 11.80 -14.76
CA GLN A 6 -4.49 11.32 -13.70
C GLN A 6 -3.82 11.35 -12.33
N GLY A 7 -2.53 11.00 -12.23
CA GLY A 7 -1.78 11.07 -10.98
C GLY A 7 -1.65 12.50 -10.45
N LYS A 8 -1.53 13.50 -11.34
CA LYS A 8 -1.56 14.92 -10.97
C LYS A 8 -2.93 15.34 -10.47
N ALA A 9 -4.00 14.96 -11.18
CA ALA A 9 -5.37 15.20 -10.72
C ALA A 9 -5.62 14.57 -9.33
N TYR A 10 -5.05 13.39 -9.06
CA TYR A 10 -5.12 12.77 -7.75
C TYR A 10 -4.36 13.55 -6.68
N GLY A 11 -3.16 14.06 -6.99
CA GLY A 11 -2.44 14.95 -6.06
C GLY A 11 -3.24 16.20 -5.69
N ASP A 12 -3.99 16.75 -6.63
CA ASP A 12 -4.86 17.92 -6.42
C ASP A 12 -6.05 17.55 -5.52
N ALA A 13 -6.80 16.50 -5.87
CA ALA A 13 -7.95 16.04 -5.09
C ALA A 13 -7.57 15.58 -3.68
N LEU A 14 -6.37 15.01 -3.53
CA LEU A 14 -5.82 14.65 -2.23
C LEU A 14 -5.56 15.87 -1.35
N ALA A 15 -4.98 16.94 -1.91
CA ALA A 15 -4.75 18.17 -1.17
C ALA A 15 -6.08 18.77 -0.71
N ASP A 16 -7.06 18.87 -1.62
CA ASP A 16 -8.41 19.35 -1.29
C ASP A 16 -9.07 18.49 -0.20
N TYR A 17 -8.89 17.16 -0.26
CA TYR A 17 -9.41 16.24 0.75
C TYR A 17 -8.74 16.45 2.13
N MET A 18 -7.42 16.57 2.17
CA MET A 18 -6.69 16.77 3.43
C MET A 18 -6.98 18.13 4.07
N ASP A 19 -7.14 19.18 3.25
CA ASP A 19 -7.54 20.50 3.71
C ASP A 19 -8.96 20.48 4.30
N ALA A 20 -9.87 19.71 3.69
CA ALA A 20 -11.24 19.54 4.19
C ALA A 20 -11.32 18.73 5.49
N GLU A 21 -10.48 17.71 5.67
CA GLU A 21 -10.39 16.95 6.93
C GLU A 21 -9.81 17.82 8.07
N ASN A 22 -9.02 18.85 7.74
CA ASN A 22 -8.46 19.84 8.67
C ASN A 22 -7.82 19.18 9.92
N ILE A 23 -6.92 18.24 9.66
CA ILE A 23 -6.30 17.39 10.68
C ILE A 23 -5.22 18.20 11.43
N PRO A 24 -5.32 18.34 12.77
CA PRO A 24 -4.34 19.08 13.55
C PRO A 24 -2.99 18.34 13.57
N ASP A 25 -1.91 19.13 13.54
CA ASP A 25 -0.53 18.65 13.64
C ASP A 25 -0.17 17.52 12.66
N LEU A 26 -0.81 17.53 11.47
CA LEU A 26 -0.56 16.55 10.42
C LEU A 26 0.89 16.64 9.93
N ILE A 27 1.58 15.49 9.90
CA ILE A 27 2.89 15.36 9.25
C ILE A 27 2.74 14.49 8.02
N VAL A 28 3.32 14.91 6.89
CA VAL A 28 3.29 14.16 5.64
C VAL A 28 4.64 13.50 5.39
N TRP A 29 4.65 12.17 5.30
CA TRP A 29 5.82 11.40 4.92
C TRP A 29 5.75 10.98 3.47
N THR A 30 6.87 11.11 2.79
CA THR A 30 7.04 10.70 1.40
C THR A 30 8.27 9.81 1.28
N SER A 31 8.31 8.98 0.24
CA SER A 31 9.58 8.41 -0.20
C SER A 31 10.45 9.46 -0.89
N GLN A 32 11.68 9.10 -1.25
CA GLN A 32 12.56 9.98 -2.04
C GLN A 32 12.25 9.93 -3.56
N MET A 33 11.24 9.15 -3.97
CA MET A 33 10.90 9.00 -5.38
C MET A 33 10.01 10.15 -5.86
N GLN A 34 10.33 10.71 -7.02
CA GLN A 34 9.63 11.88 -7.58
C GLN A 34 8.10 11.82 -7.52
N ARG A 35 7.49 10.65 -7.75
CA ARG A 35 6.02 10.49 -7.75
C ARG A 35 5.38 10.79 -6.40
N THR A 36 5.95 10.36 -5.27
CA THR A 36 5.39 10.61 -3.93
C THR A 36 5.56 12.07 -3.53
N ILE A 37 6.73 12.64 -3.84
CA ILE A 37 7.04 14.06 -3.63
C ILE A 37 6.06 14.94 -4.42
N GLN A 38 5.79 14.61 -5.69
CA GLN A 38 4.84 15.34 -6.53
C GLN A 38 3.41 15.23 -6.00
N THR A 39 2.97 14.03 -5.59
CA THR A 39 1.61 13.83 -5.05
C THR A 39 1.37 14.63 -3.77
N ALA A 40 2.35 14.68 -2.87
CA ALA A 40 2.24 15.43 -1.61
C ALA A 40 2.44 16.95 -1.76
N SER A 41 2.84 17.44 -2.93
CA SER A 41 3.38 18.80 -3.09
C SER A 41 2.42 19.93 -2.72
N LYS A 42 1.11 19.69 -2.87
CA LYS A 42 0.06 20.69 -2.64
C LYS A 42 -0.58 20.65 -1.25
N ILE A 43 -0.27 19.64 -0.43
CA ILE A 43 -0.83 19.49 0.92
C ILE A 43 -0.19 20.52 1.85
N ASP A 44 -0.95 21.32 2.58
CA ASP A 44 -0.41 22.33 3.49
C ASP A 44 -0.04 21.75 4.88
N ALA A 45 1.03 20.95 4.89
CA ALA A 45 1.58 20.33 6.10
C ALA A 45 3.10 20.18 5.99
N PRO A 46 3.83 20.08 7.13
CA PRO A 46 5.24 19.69 7.14
C PRO A 46 5.45 18.36 6.40
N LYS A 47 6.49 18.32 5.55
CA LYS A 47 6.81 17.15 4.71
C LYS A 47 8.19 16.61 5.03
N GLU A 48 8.26 15.30 5.24
CA GLU A 48 9.52 14.59 5.47
C GLU A 48 9.73 13.52 4.40
N GLN A 49 10.99 13.37 3.97
CA GLN A 49 11.38 12.37 2.98
C GLN A 49 12.15 11.24 3.64
N TRP A 50 11.58 10.04 3.56
CA TRP A 50 12.13 8.84 4.15
C TRP A 50 12.63 7.91 3.06
N LYS A 51 13.94 7.70 2.99
CA LYS A 51 14.52 6.72 2.05
C LYS A 51 13.96 5.31 2.26
N ALA A 52 13.66 4.97 3.51
CA ALA A 52 13.03 3.70 3.88
C ALA A 52 11.63 3.50 3.28
N LEU A 53 10.95 4.56 2.82
CA LEU A 53 9.67 4.48 2.11
C LEU A 53 9.82 4.29 0.59
N ASN A 54 11.04 4.19 0.04
CA ASN A 54 11.22 3.88 -1.38
C ASN A 54 10.62 2.52 -1.74
N GLU A 55 10.09 2.42 -2.96
CA GLU A 55 9.45 1.19 -3.46
C GLU A 55 10.42 0.01 -3.40
N ILE A 56 9.85 -1.20 -3.32
CA ILE A 56 10.62 -2.44 -3.40
C ILE A 56 11.49 -2.45 -4.65
N ASN A 57 12.78 -2.74 -4.49
CA ASN A 57 13.71 -2.85 -5.60
C ASN A 57 13.50 -4.19 -6.34
N ALA A 58 13.16 -4.13 -7.62
CA ALA A 58 12.96 -5.29 -8.48
C ALA A 58 14.27 -5.81 -9.13
N GLY A 59 15.43 -5.22 -8.84
CA GLY A 59 16.73 -5.67 -9.33
C GLY A 59 16.81 -5.69 -10.85
N ILE A 60 17.20 -6.84 -11.43
CA ILE A 60 17.24 -7.04 -12.89
C ILE A 60 15.88 -6.84 -13.58
N CYS A 61 14.77 -6.84 -12.83
CA CYS A 61 13.42 -6.66 -13.34
C CYS A 61 12.92 -5.21 -13.22
N GLU A 62 13.75 -4.27 -12.79
CA GLU A 62 13.39 -2.84 -12.73
C GLU A 62 12.95 -2.29 -14.09
N GLY A 63 11.86 -1.53 -14.08
CA GLY A 63 11.28 -0.93 -15.29
C GLY A 63 10.56 -1.90 -16.24
N LEU A 64 10.54 -3.21 -15.96
CA LEU A 64 9.85 -4.20 -16.79
C LEU A 64 8.39 -4.38 -16.40
N THR A 65 7.55 -4.72 -17.39
CA THR A 65 6.19 -5.20 -17.17
C THR A 65 6.17 -6.66 -16.74
N TYR A 66 5.08 -7.14 -16.13
CA TYR A 66 4.95 -8.57 -15.79
C TYR A 66 5.02 -9.48 -17.02
N PHE A 67 4.52 -9.00 -18.17
CA PHE A 67 4.65 -9.70 -19.45
C PHE A 67 6.12 -9.86 -19.84
N GLU A 68 6.89 -8.76 -19.87
CA GLU A 68 8.32 -8.81 -20.19
C GLU A 68 9.13 -9.63 -19.19
N ILE A 69 8.77 -9.61 -17.89
CA ILE A 69 9.41 -10.46 -16.88
C ILE A 69 9.12 -11.93 -17.19
N GLY A 70 7.86 -12.28 -17.49
CA GLY A 70 7.48 -13.65 -17.83
C GLY A 70 8.13 -14.16 -19.12
N GLU A 71 8.39 -13.28 -20.09
CA GLU A 71 9.13 -13.63 -21.32
C GLU A 71 10.63 -13.75 -21.11
N ARG A 72 11.25 -12.80 -20.40
CA ARG A 72 12.72 -12.70 -20.28
C ARG A 72 13.30 -13.54 -19.14
N TYR A 73 12.53 -13.70 -18.06
CA TYR A 73 12.95 -14.31 -16.80
C TYR A 73 11.84 -15.26 -16.26
N PRO A 74 11.43 -16.29 -17.04
CA PRO A 74 10.30 -17.16 -16.69
C PRO A 74 10.53 -17.94 -15.38
N ASP A 75 11.76 -18.39 -15.15
CA ASP A 75 12.13 -19.13 -13.94
C ASP A 75 12.03 -18.24 -12.70
N GLU A 76 12.55 -17.02 -12.77
CA GLU A 76 12.43 -16.02 -11.70
C GLU A 76 10.97 -15.65 -11.45
N PHE A 77 10.17 -15.53 -12.51
CA PHE A 77 8.76 -15.20 -12.40
C PHE A 77 7.96 -16.30 -11.70
N SER A 78 8.24 -17.56 -12.05
CA SER A 78 7.67 -18.73 -11.38
C SER A 78 8.12 -18.84 -9.92
N ALA A 79 9.43 -18.75 -9.67
CA ALA A 79 9.98 -18.84 -8.31
C ALA A 79 9.43 -17.75 -7.40
N ARG A 80 9.23 -16.54 -7.93
CA ARG A 80 8.59 -15.45 -7.18
C ARG A 80 7.13 -15.73 -6.85
N ASP A 81 6.37 -16.36 -7.75
CA ASP A 81 4.97 -16.69 -7.45
C ASP A 81 4.83 -17.82 -6.42
N GLN A 82 5.79 -18.75 -6.38
CA GLN A 82 5.84 -19.83 -5.39
C GLN A 82 6.08 -19.30 -3.97
N GLY A 83 6.93 -18.27 -3.84
CA GLY A 83 7.39 -17.76 -2.54
C GLY A 83 7.53 -16.26 -2.48
N LYS A 84 6.49 -15.51 -2.87
CA LYS A 84 6.56 -14.04 -3.09
C LYS A 84 7.07 -13.24 -1.91
N TYR A 85 6.85 -13.72 -0.68
CA TYR A 85 7.34 -13.06 0.52
C TYR A 85 8.88 -13.11 0.65
N TYR A 86 9.45 -14.30 0.45
CA TYR A 86 10.87 -14.57 0.65
C TYR A 86 11.71 -14.36 -0.61
N TYR A 87 11.11 -14.50 -1.80
CA TYR A 87 11.84 -14.47 -3.05
C TYR A 87 12.38 -13.08 -3.37
N ARG A 88 13.66 -13.03 -3.74
CA ARG A 88 14.39 -11.83 -4.15
C ARG A 88 14.74 -11.96 -5.62
N TYR A 89 14.28 -11.02 -6.44
CA TYR A 89 14.82 -10.91 -7.81
C TYR A 89 16.33 -10.66 -7.75
N PRO A 90 17.14 -11.18 -8.68
CA PRO A 90 18.58 -10.93 -8.68
C PRO A 90 18.90 -9.42 -8.60
N GLY A 91 19.69 -9.02 -7.60
CA GLY A 91 20.03 -7.62 -7.33
C GLY A 91 18.90 -6.75 -6.74
N GLY A 92 17.77 -7.33 -6.37
CA GLY A 92 16.60 -6.64 -5.80
C GLY A 92 16.37 -6.92 -4.32
N GLU A 93 15.14 -6.72 -3.87
CA GLU A 93 14.64 -6.95 -2.52
C GLU A 93 13.50 -7.99 -2.53
N SER A 94 13.38 -8.77 -1.45
CA SER A 94 12.17 -9.53 -1.13
C SER A 94 11.20 -8.69 -0.28
N TYR A 95 9.98 -9.18 -0.06
CA TYR A 95 9.08 -8.53 0.91
C TYR A 95 9.61 -8.66 2.34
N GLN A 96 10.33 -9.73 2.66
CA GLN A 96 11.03 -9.86 3.95
C GLN A 96 12.08 -8.75 4.15
N ASP A 97 12.87 -8.45 3.13
CA ASP A 97 13.84 -7.35 3.17
C ASP A 97 13.14 -6.00 3.36
N LEU A 98 12.01 -5.82 2.66
CA LEU A 98 11.21 -4.60 2.77
C LEU A 98 10.60 -4.43 4.17
N VAL A 99 10.10 -5.50 4.78
CA VAL A 99 9.58 -5.47 6.16
C VAL A 99 10.68 -5.05 7.13
N ALA A 100 11.87 -5.67 7.05
CA ALA A 100 13.00 -5.29 7.90
C ALA A 100 13.42 -3.82 7.67
N ARG A 101 13.39 -3.34 6.42
CA ARG A 101 13.68 -1.94 6.09
C ARG A 101 12.65 -0.96 6.64
N LEU A 102 11.39 -1.38 6.76
CA LEU A 102 10.29 -0.55 7.26
C LEU A 102 10.16 -0.57 8.78
N GLU A 103 10.89 -1.41 9.50
CA GLU A 103 10.84 -1.46 10.98
C GLU A 103 11.00 -0.08 11.64
N PRO A 104 11.97 0.79 11.27
CA PRO A 104 12.05 2.13 11.85
C PRO A 104 10.86 3.03 11.50
N VAL A 105 10.26 2.85 10.31
CA VAL A 105 9.08 3.61 9.88
C VAL A 105 7.87 3.20 10.72
N ILE A 106 7.71 1.90 11.00
CA ILE A 106 6.63 1.38 11.85
C ILE A 106 6.76 1.92 13.27
N MET A 107 7.96 1.92 13.84
CA MET A 107 8.20 2.47 15.18
C MET A 107 7.79 3.95 15.29
N GLU A 108 8.10 4.75 14.29
CA GLU A 108 7.74 6.17 14.26
C GLU A 108 6.25 6.37 13.98
N LEU A 109 5.62 5.51 13.16
CA LEU A 109 4.16 5.51 12.99
C LEU A 109 3.46 5.23 14.30
N GLU A 110 3.98 4.33 15.15
CA GLU A 110 3.39 4.05 16.46
C GLU A 110 3.51 5.23 17.42
N ARG A 111 4.59 6.01 17.34
CA ARG A 111 4.84 7.18 18.18
C ARG A 111 4.07 8.42 17.75
N ALA A 112 3.82 8.58 16.46
CA ALA A 112 3.17 9.76 15.93
C ALA A 112 1.65 9.71 16.14
N GLU A 113 1.00 10.88 16.13
CA GLU A 113 -0.46 10.98 16.19
C GLU A 113 -1.07 10.96 14.79
N ASN A 114 -1.03 12.09 14.08
CA ASN A 114 -1.60 12.25 12.74
C ASN A 114 -0.50 12.24 11.68
N VAL A 115 -0.42 11.17 10.90
CA VAL A 115 0.58 11.01 9.83
C VAL A 115 -0.08 10.59 8.53
N LEU A 116 0.25 11.31 7.47
CA LEU A 116 -0.06 10.91 6.10
C LEU A 116 1.18 10.34 5.42
N VAL A 117 1.15 9.06 5.06
CA VAL A 117 2.23 8.39 4.33
C VAL A 117 1.86 8.27 2.86
N VAL A 118 2.56 9.03 2.01
CA VAL A 118 2.48 8.92 0.55
C VAL A 118 3.63 8.03 0.06
N CYS A 119 3.31 6.78 -0.25
CA CYS A 119 4.27 5.72 -0.56
C CYS A 119 3.89 4.94 -1.84
N HIS A 120 4.06 3.62 -1.82
CA HIS A 120 4.03 2.74 -2.98
C HIS A 120 3.41 1.39 -2.66
N GLN A 121 3.16 0.58 -3.68
CA GLN A 121 2.40 -0.66 -3.56
C GLN A 121 2.99 -1.68 -2.61
N ALA A 122 4.28 -1.99 -2.70
CA ALA A 122 4.86 -2.96 -1.79
C ALA A 122 4.98 -2.39 -0.37
N VAL A 123 5.28 -1.09 -0.26
CA VAL A 123 5.43 -0.39 1.03
C VAL A 123 4.10 -0.30 1.78
N ALA A 124 3.04 0.15 1.12
CA ALA A 124 1.70 0.24 1.69
C ALA A 124 1.20 -1.13 2.15
N ARG A 125 1.44 -2.19 1.37
CA ARG A 125 1.13 -3.57 1.80
C ARG A 125 1.81 -3.96 3.10
N CYS A 126 3.09 -3.63 3.27
CA CYS A 126 3.81 -3.92 4.51
C CYS A 126 3.25 -3.12 5.70
N ILE A 127 2.96 -1.83 5.52
CA ILE A 127 2.37 -0.99 6.56
C ILE A 127 0.99 -1.51 6.96
N LEU A 128 0.13 -1.83 5.98
CA LEU A 128 -1.20 -2.37 6.22
C LEU A 128 -1.13 -3.74 6.89
N ALA A 129 -0.21 -4.61 6.46
CA ALA A 129 -0.04 -5.92 7.07
C ALA A 129 0.32 -5.84 8.55
N TYR A 130 1.15 -4.86 8.93
CA TYR A 130 1.46 -4.59 10.33
C TYR A 130 0.20 -4.18 11.12
N PHE A 131 -0.50 -3.13 10.69
CA PHE A 131 -1.67 -2.62 11.44
C PHE A 131 -2.89 -3.55 11.41
N LEU A 132 -3.03 -4.39 10.39
CA LEU A 132 -4.13 -5.34 10.23
C LEU A 132 -3.76 -6.77 10.63
N ASN A 133 -2.58 -6.96 11.22
CA ASN A 133 -2.06 -8.25 11.66
C ASN A 133 -2.15 -9.36 10.59
N LYS A 134 -1.71 -9.03 9.37
CA LYS A 134 -1.65 -9.98 8.24
C LYS A 134 -0.37 -10.80 8.31
N ASP A 135 -0.48 -12.08 7.98
CA ASP A 135 0.68 -12.97 7.92
C ASP A 135 1.56 -12.73 6.68
N ALA A 136 2.71 -13.41 6.67
CA ALA A 136 3.67 -13.32 5.58
C ALA A 136 3.14 -13.87 4.25
N GLU A 137 2.14 -14.74 4.26
CA GLU A 137 1.57 -15.29 3.02
C GLU A 137 0.61 -14.29 2.36
N ASP A 138 -0.21 -13.59 3.15
CA ASP A 138 -1.20 -12.62 2.71
C ASP A 138 -0.59 -11.24 2.38
N LEU A 139 0.45 -10.83 3.10
CA LEU A 139 1.06 -9.49 2.97
C LEU A 139 1.40 -9.12 1.51
N PRO A 140 2.07 -9.97 0.69
CA PRO A 140 2.41 -9.63 -0.70
C PRO A 140 1.21 -9.51 -1.65
N TYR A 141 0.02 -9.92 -1.20
CA TYR A 141 -1.23 -9.93 -1.95
C TYR A 141 -2.30 -9.04 -1.31
N THR A 142 -1.95 -8.23 -0.30
CA THR A 142 -2.87 -7.22 0.22
C THR A 142 -3.26 -6.24 -0.88
N LYS A 143 -4.57 -5.96 -0.99
CA LYS A 143 -5.12 -5.04 -1.99
C LYS A 143 -4.89 -3.62 -1.54
N VAL A 144 -4.24 -2.84 -2.40
CA VAL A 144 -4.03 -1.40 -2.20
C VAL A 144 -4.44 -0.72 -3.50
N PRO A 145 -5.67 -0.20 -3.59
CA PRO A 145 -6.14 0.46 -4.79
C PRO A 145 -5.44 1.82 -4.96
N LEU A 146 -5.14 2.17 -6.21
CA LEU A 146 -4.68 3.52 -6.54
C LEU A 146 -5.79 4.54 -6.29
N HIS A 147 -5.38 5.80 -6.12
CA HIS A 147 -6.25 6.96 -5.94
C HIS A 147 -7.26 6.83 -4.78
N THR A 148 -6.90 6.05 -3.78
CA THR A 148 -7.70 5.80 -2.59
C THR A 148 -6.88 6.17 -1.37
N VAL A 149 -7.46 6.94 -0.45
CA VAL A 149 -6.87 7.17 0.87
C VAL A 149 -7.29 6.01 1.77
N ILE A 150 -6.33 5.34 2.39
CA ILE A 150 -6.62 4.30 3.38
C ILE A 150 -6.43 4.90 4.76
N LYS A 151 -7.52 5.16 5.46
CA LYS A 151 -7.53 5.70 6.83
C LYS A 151 -7.46 4.55 7.83
N LEU A 152 -6.45 4.60 8.68
CA LEU A 152 -6.20 3.66 9.77
C LEU A 152 -6.45 4.36 11.09
N THR A 153 -7.37 3.81 11.88
CA THR A 153 -7.68 4.29 13.23
C THR A 153 -7.33 3.18 14.22
N PRO A 154 -6.21 3.30 14.97
CA PRO A 154 -5.85 2.33 16.00
C PRO A 154 -6.92 2.20 17.08
N MET A 155 -7.23 0.98 17.49
CA MET A 155 -8.19 0.64 18.54
C MET A 155 -7.55 -0.29 19.57
N ALA A 156 -8.18 -0.47 20.73
CA ALA A 156 -7.64 -1.31 21.80
C ALA A 156 -7.34 -2.76 21.38
N TYR A 157 -8.08 -3.30 20.40
CA TYR A 157 -7.92 -4.68 19.90
C TYR A 157 -7.85 -4.73 18.38
N GLY A 158 -7.07 -3.83 17.76
CA GLY A 158 -6.79 -3.87 16.33
C GLY A 158 -6.77 -2.49 15.70
N CYS A 159 -7.07 -2.43 14.40
CA CYS A 159 -7.10 -1.19 13.66
C CYS A 159 -8.32 -1.17 12.74
N LEU A 160 -9.10 -0.10 12.81
CA LEU A 160 -10.18 0.16 11.86
C LEU A 160 -9.56 0.68 10.56
N MET A 161 -9.93 0.09 9.43
CA MET A 161 -9.51 0.50 8.10
C MET A 161 -10.70 1.02 7.30
N GLU A 162 -10.59 2.24 6.80
CA GLU A 162 -11.57 2.85 5.90
C GLU A 162 -10.87 3.19 4.57
N CYS A 163 -11.47 2.77 3.45
CA CYS A 163 -10.97 3.07 2.11
C CYS A 163 -11.81 4.19 1.50
N ILE A 164 -11.19 5.33 1.23
CA ILE A 164 -11.84 6.54 0.76
C ILE A 164 -11.37 6.82 -0.68
N PRO A 165 -12.10 6.37 -1.71
CA PRO A 165 -11.74 6.63 -3.10
C PRO A 165 -11.98 8.11 -3.43
N LEU A 166 -11.00 8.77 -4.06
CA LEU A 166 -11.12 10.18 -4.47
C LEU A 166 -11.73 10.37 -5.86
N ASN A 167 -12.43 9.34 -6.38
CA ASN A 167 -13.16 9.36 -7.66
C ASN A 167 -12.32 9.79 -8.89
N ILE A 168 -11.06 9.34 -8.95
CA ILE A 168 -10.19 9.55 -10.12
C ILE A 168 -9.77 8.20 -10.65
N ASP A 169 -10.06 7.95 -11.93
CA ASP A 169 -9.74 6.69 -12.58
C ASP A 169 -8.25 6.37 -12.53
N ALA A 170 -7.95 5.12 -12.20
CA ALA A 170 -6.60 4.59 -12.15
C ALA A 170 -6.54 3.21 -12.80
N VAL A 171 -5.36 2.83 -13.26
CA VAL A 171 -5.10 1.46 -13.72
C VAL A 171 -5.05 0.51 -12.52
N ASN A 172 -5.56 -0.71 -12.68
CA ASN A 172 -5.36 -1.74 -11.68
C ASN A 172 -3.93 -2.29 -11.78
N THR A 173 -3.15 -2.16 -10.71
CA THR A 173 -1.79 -2.72 -10.61
C THR A 173 -1.74 -3.99 -9.77
N HIS A 174 -2.88 -4.43 -9.25
CA HIS A 174 -2.98 -5.64 -8.45
C HIS A 174 -2.91 -6.88 -9.34
N ARG A 175 -1.97 -7.77 -9.02
CA ARG A 175 -1.89 -9.10 -9.62
C ARG A 175 -2.09 -10.15 -8.52
N GLU A 176 -3.18 -10.90 -8.66
CA GLU A 176 -3.53 -12.03 -7.80
C GLU A 176 -2.49 -13.15 -7.89
N LYS A 177 -2.42 -14.00 -6.85
CA LYS A 177 -1.56 -15.20 -6.86
C LYS A 177 -2.06 -16.15 -7.96
N PRO A 178 -1.23 -16.52 -8.96
CA PRO A 178 -1.67 -17.47 -9.97
C PRO A 178 -1.96 -18.84 -9.38
N LYS A 179 -2.95 -19.54 -9.95
CA LYS A 179 -3.27 -20.91 -9.56
C LYS A 179 -2.10 -21.86 -9.85
N ASN A 180 -1.42 -21.65 -10.98
CA ASN A 180 -0.24 -22.42 -11.37
C ASN A 180 1.02 -21.55 -11.20
N CYS A 181 1.84 -21.91 -10.21
CA CYS A 181 3.12 -21.26 -9.93
C CYS A 181 4.32 -22.10 -10.39
N ARG A 182 4.11 -23.22 -11.09
CA ARG A 182 5.21 -24.11 -11.51
C ARG A 182 6.04 -23.50 -12.66
N PRO A 183 7.31 -23.91 -12.84
CA PRO A 183 8.16 -23.36 -13.89
C PRO A 183 7.72 -23.73 -15.30
N ASP A 184 7.03 -24.87 -15.46
CA ASP A 184 6.56 -25.40 -16.75
C ASP A 184 5.23 -24.76 -17.24
N ARG A 185 4.71 -23.76 -16.52
CA ARG A 185 3.48 -23.06 -16.88
C ARG A 185 3.65 -22.20 -18.13
N THR A 186 2.55 -21.97 -18.83
CA THR A 186 2.49 -21.02 -19.93
C THR A 186 2.48 -19.57 -19.43
N LEU A 187 2.85 -18.62 -20.30
CA LEU A 187 2.82 -17.20 -19.97
C LEU A 187 1.39 -16.72 -19.63
N SER A 188 0.36 -17.21 -20.33
CA SER A 188 -1.03 -16.85 -20.04
C SER A 188 -1.50 -17.35 -18.68
N GLU A 189 -1.12 -18.57 -18.27
CA GLU A 189 -1.36 -19.08 -16.91
C GLU A 189 -0.61 -18.24 -15.86
N ALA A 190 0.61 -17.81 -16.18
CA ALA A 190 1.40 -16.96 -15.31
C ALA A 190 0.80 -15.56 -15.17
N LEU A 191 0.25 -14.96 -16.22
CA LEU A 191 -0.31 -13.61 -16.17
C LEU A 191 -1.76 -13.56 -15.64
N ASN A 192 -2.38 -14.71 -15.39
CA ASN A 192 -3.82 -14.84 -15.13
C ASN A 192 -4.67 -14.27 -16.28
N GLU A 193 -4.21 -14.39 -17.53
CA GLU A 193 -4.91 -13.93 -18.73
C GLU A 193 -6.03 -14.90 -19.13
N PHE A 194 -7.06 -14.97 -18.28
CA PHE A 194 -8.44 -15.22 -18.66
C PHE A 194 -9.29 -14.37 -17.72
N LEU A 195 -9.81 -13.24 -18.24
CA LEU A 195 -10.68 -12.22 -17.62
C LEU A 195 -10.06 -10.84 -17.30
N GLU A 196 -9.30 -10.20 -18.20
CA GLU A 196 -9.31 -8.73 -18.33
C GLU A 196 -8.72 -8.30 -19.69
N GLU A 197 -9.38 -7.34 -20.35
CA GLU A 197 -9.05 -6.84 -21.70
C GLU A 197 -7.61 -6.30 -21.82
N PRO A 198 -7.01 -6.30 -23.03
CA PRO A 198 -5.62 -5.91 -23.23
C PRO A 198 -5.34 -4.52 -22.69
N ALA A 199 -4.42 -4.45 -21.71
CA ALA A 199 -3.95 -3.19 -21.17
C ALA A 199 -3.36 -2.33 -22.30
N ASP A 200 -3.99 -1.19 -22.53
CA ASP A 200 -3.52 -0.12 -23.42
C ASP A 200 -2.04 0.20 -23.12
N THR A 201 -1.17 -0.13 -24.07
CA THR A 201 0.30 -0.10 -23.98
C THR A 201 0.87 1.31 -23.87
N ASN A 202 0.03 2.36 -23.85
CA ASN A 202 0.46 3.76 -23.77
C ASN A 202 0.21 4.48 -22.43
N LYS A 203 -0.23 3.79 -21.36
CA LYS A 203 -0.35 4.42 -20.03
C LYS A 203 0.93 4.32 -19.21
N VAL A 204 1.60 5.46 -18.99
CA VAL A 204 2.69 5.61 -18.02
C VAL A 204 2.15 5.25 -16.62
N ARG A 205 2.62 4.12 -16.08
CA ARG A 205 2.20 3.61 -14.77
C ARG A 205 2.85 4.44 -13.65
N THR A 206 2.01 5.04 -12.82
CA THR A 206 2.46 5.81 -11.66
C THR A 206 1.94 5.16 -10.39
N LYS A 207 2.85 4.55 -9.63
CA LYS A 207 2.56 3.77 -8.43
C LYS A 207 2.81 4.62 -7.18
N SER A 208 1.94 5.60 -6.93
CA SER A 208 1.91 6.35 -5.67
C SER A 208 0.61 6.00 -4.96
N GLU A 209 0.74 5.54 -3.72
CA GLU A 209 -0.37 5.09 -2.87
C GLU A 209 -0.30 5.78 -1.52
N ILE A 210 -1.43 5.87 -0.83
CA ILE A 210 -1.57 6.72 0.36
C ILE A 210 -2.17 5.95 1.51
N VAL A 211 -1.42 5.91 2.60
CA VAL A 211 -1.85 5.37 3.89
C VAL A 211 -1.88 6.53 4.87
N TYR A 212 -3.04 6.78 5.47
CA TYR A 212 -3.26 7.81 6.45
C TYR A 212 -3.54 7.15 7.80
N ARG A 213 -2.81 7.55 8.84
CA ARG A 213 -3.06 7.13 10.23
C ARG A 213 -3.55 8.34 11.01
N SER A 214 -4.71 8.20 11.65
CA SER A 214 -5.27 9.23 12.52
C SER A 214 -5.09 8.82 13.98
N GLY A 215 -4.49 9.71 14.77
CA GLY A 215 -4.43 9.61 16.22
C GLY A 215 -5.78 9.98 16.80
N GLY A 216 -6.63 8.98 17.05
CA GLY A 216 -7.83 9.04 17.88
C GLY A 216 -8.61 10.35 17.92
N THR A 217 -9.50 10.57 16.94
CA THR A 217 -10.73 11.33 17.21
C THR A 217 -11.74 10.35 17.79
N LYS A 218 -12.30 10.66 18.97
CA LYS A 218 -13.44 9.90 19.55
C LYS A 218 -14.54 9.81 18.48
N ILE A 219 -14.75 8.63 17.91
CA ILE A 219 -15.93 8.37 17.09
C ILE A 219 -17.06 8.12 18.07
N GLU A 220 -17.95 9.09 18.24
CA GLU A 220 -19.24 8.84 18.86
C GLU A 220 -20.08 8.08 17.84
N THR A 221 -20.23 6.76 18.05
CA THR A 221 -21.22 5.96 17.33
C THR A 221 -22.60 6.49 17.72
N VAL A 222 -23.25 7.12 16.75
CA VAL A 222 -24.66 7.49 16.81
C VAL A 222 -25.44 6.53 15.93
N ASP A 223 -26.58 6.04 16.42
CA ASP A 223 -27.52 5.30 15.57
C ASP A 223 -28.13 6.23 14.51
N ALA A 224 -28.93 5.68 13.58
CA ALA A 224 -29.58 6.43 12.51
C ALA A 224 -30.52 7.54 13.02
N ASP A 225 -30.84 7.55 14.32
CA ASP A 225 -31.68 8.51 15.01
C ASP A 225 -30.88 9.50 15.90
N GLY A 226 -29.54 9.40 15.91
CA GLY A 226 -28.65 10.33 16.61
C GLY A 226 -28.34 9.99 18.07
N ASN A 227 -28.68 8.79 18.56
CA ASN A 227 -28.44 8.41 19.96
C ASN A 227 -27.11 7.68 20.14
N ARG A 228 -26.40 7.96 21.24
CA ARG A 228 -25.12 7.33 21.59
C ARG A 228 -25.30 5.86 21.94
N VAL A 229 -24.50 4.99 21.32
CA VAL A 229 -24.48 3.54 21.60
C VAL A 229 -23.31 3.23 22.55
N GLU A 230 -23.57 2.60 23.70
CA GLU A 230 -22.52 2.10 24.61
C GLU A 230 -22.06 0.70 24.17
N ASP A 231 -20.77 0.54 23.85
CA ASP A 231 -20.20 -0.74 23.42
C ASP A 231 -20.07 -1.74 24.58
N TYR A 232 -20.74 -2.89 24.42
CA TYR A 232 -20.56 -4.06 25.27
C TYR A 232 -19.18 -4.69 25.02
N ALA A 233 -18.28 -4.59 26.00
CA ALA A 233 -16.98 -5.25 25.97
C ALA A 233 -17.10 -6.77 26.19
N GLY A 234 -16.98 -7.55 25.10
CA GLY A 234 -16.72 -8.99 25.15
C GLY A 234 -15.23 -9.27 25.24
N GLY A 235 -14.79 -9.90 26.34
CA GLY A 235 -13.37 -10.14 26.63
C GLY A 235 -12.68 -11.15 25.70
N ALA A 236 -11.40 -10.92 25.43
CA ALA A 236 -10.54 -11.85 24.72
C ALA A 236 -9.28 -12.18 25.56
N ASN A 237 -8.99 -13.48 25.61
CA ASN A 237 -7.84 -14.12 26.24
C ASN A 237 -6.50 -13.60 25.71
N SER A 238 -5.56 -13.40 26.63
CA SER A 238 -4.16 -13.12 26.40
C SER A 238 -3.36 -14.42 26.18
N ASP A 239 -2.74 -14.59 25.02
CA ASP A 239 -1.60 -15.51 24.88
C ASP A 239 -0.46 -14.81 24.12
N PRO A 240 0.66 -14.47 24.79
CA PRO A 240 1.79 -13.78 24.21
C PRO A 240 2.89 -14.78 23.86
N SER A 241 2.94 -15.21 22.61
CA SER A 241 4.15 -15.79 22.02
C SER A 241 4.23 -15.37 20.56
N PHE A 242 5.47 -15.18 20.08
CA PHE A 242 5.88 -14.57 18.79
C PHE A 242 6.20 -13.07 18.87
N ILE A 243 7.37 -12.80 19.45
CA ILE A 243 8.30 -11.74 18.99
C ILE A 243 9.29 -12.44 18.05
#